data_AF-A0A956WUV0-F1
#
_entry.id   AF-A0A956WUV0-F1
#
_cell.length_a   1.000
_cell.length_b   1.000
_cell.length_c   1.000
_cell.angle_alpha   90.00
_cell.angle_beta   90.00
_cell.angle_gamma   90.00
#
_symmetry.space_group_name_H-M   'P 1'
#
loop_
_entity.id
_entity.type
_entity.pdbx_description
1 polymer ?
#
loop_
_entity_poly.entity_id
_entity_poly.type
_entity_poly.pdbx_seq_one_letter_code
_entity_poly.pdbx_strand_id
1 'polypeptide(L)'
;MRIRLFAFFFLLLWLSSACTQSPTPDAVTGETIVPVQITVEVTVETVAEVTREVEVTREVEVTRVVEMPVTVTALPTAVNSPTPTNPPLPTNTPRPTNPPPPTNTPAPTNTPTLTPIPSLTPDLGQTATVQAYGALAAPKGNGFYQVGVTILPGKWRSNGSGNGCYWARLDAAQGLINNHFGFAGGTVHIAPTDYEVEFDDCGQWEYVENEPVVLRPDAASPKDSGFYTVGIEIVPGQWRSTGTGDGCYWARLNGEQDIIDNHFGNAGGTVTVSASDYEVQFDDCGIWEFVGS
;
A
#
# COMPACT_ATOMS: atom_id res chain seq x y z
N MET A 1 41.51 11.63 -76.42
CA MET A 1 42.35 10.42 -76.43
C MET A 1 41.49 9.21 -76.05
N ARG A 2 41.18 8.37 -77.04
CA ARG A 2 40.66 6.97 -77.05
C ARG A 2 39.77 6.43 -75.90
N ILE A 3 38.48 6.30 -76.21
CA ILE A 3 37.57 5.13 -76.12
C ILE A 3 38.07 3.90 -75.32
N ARG A 4 37.24 3.41 -74.36
CA ARG A 4 36.70 2.02 -74.32
C ARG A 4 35.36 1.94 -73.59
N LEU A 5 34.38 1.41 -74.31
CA LEU A 5 33.02 1.06 -73.93
C LEU A 5 33.05 -0.38 -73.35
N PHE A 6 32.50 -0.63 -72.17
CA PHE A 6 32.31 -1.99 -71.64
C PHE A 6 30.81 -2.29 -71.58
N ALA A 7 30.40 -3.29 -72.38
CA ALA A 7 29.05 -3.83 -72.42
C ALA A 7 28.89 -4.92 -71.35
N PHE A 8 27.82 -4.84 -70.56
CA PHE A 8 27.39 -5.91 -69.66
C PHE A 8 26.38 -6.81 -70.38
N PHE A 9 26.72 -8.09 -70.54
CA PHE A 9 25.84 -9.14 -71.04
C PHE A 9 25.14 -9.83 -69.86
N PHE A 10 23.80 -9.82 -69.85
CA PHE A 10 22.96 -10.62 -68.95
C PHE A 10 22.93 -12.08 -69.44
N LEU A 11 23.31 -13.03 -68.58
CA LEU A 11 23.19 -14.48 -68.85
C LEU A 11 22.09 -15.07 -67.96
N LEU A 12 20.95 -15.41 -68.58
CA LEU A 12 19.86 -16.19 -67.97
C LEU A 12 20.25 -17.67 -67.97
N LEU A 13 20.35 -18.30 -66.79
CA LEU A 13 20.51 -19.75 -66.65
C LEU A 13 19.13 -20.40 -66.41
N TRP A 14 18.70 -21.25 -67.34
CA TRP A 14 17.57 -22.17 -67.19
C TRP A 14 18.04 -23.43 -66.45
N LEU A 15 17.38 -23.78 -65.34
CA LEU A 15 17.47 -25.12 -64.74
C LEU A 15 16.14 -25.85 -64.92
N SER A 16 16.22 -27.00 -65.57
CA SER A 16 15.14 -27.93 -65.86
C SER A 16 14.84 -28.82 -64.64
N SER A 17 13.61 -28.78 -64.13
CA SER A 17 13.12 -29.69 -63.10
C SER A 17 12.82 -31.07 -63.69
N ALA A 18 13.44 -32.11 -63.14
CA ALA A 18 13.10 -33.51 -63.42
C ALA A 18 11.93 -33.95 -62.54
N CYS A 19 10.88 -34.51 -63.15
CA CYS A 19 9.73 -35.10 -62.46
C CYS A 19 9.98 -36.58 -62.15
N THR A 20 9.91 -36.97 -60.87
CA THR A 20 9.81 -38.36 -60.40
C THR A 20 8.37 -38.87 -60.48
N GLN A 21 8.17 -40.02 -61.11
CA GLN A 21 6.88 -40.72 -61.25
C GLN A 21 6.45 -41.39 -59.93
N SER A 22 5.15 -41.32 -59.62
CA SER A 22 4.49 -42.05 -58.52
C SER A 22 3.75 -43.29 -59.05
N PRO A 23 3.63 -44.38 -58.28
CA PRO A 23 3.00 -45.61 -58.74
C PRO A 23 1.46 -45.53 -58.74
N THR A 24 0.88 -46.20 -59.73
CA THR A 24 -0.56 -46.35 -60.00
C THR A 24 -1.30 -47.16 -58.94
N PRO A 25 -2.52 -46.78 -58.52
CA PRO A 25 -3.39 -47.65 -57.73
C PRO A 25 -4.30 -48.50 -58.61
N ASP A 26 -4.41 -49.78 -58.24
CA ASP A 26 -5.27 -50.81 -58.82
C ASP A 26 -6.77 -50.53 -58.63
N ALA A 27 -7.57 -51.06 -59.56
CA ALA A 27 -9.02 -50.98 -59.57
C ALA A 27 -9.65 -51.82 -58.45
N VAL A 28 -10.50 -51.20 -57.63
CA VAL A 28 -11.37 -51.88 -56.65
C VAL A 28 -12.84 -51.65 -57.03
N THR A 29 -13.56 -52.76 -57.03
CA THR A 29 -14.98 -52.98 -57.33
C THR A 29 -15.93 -52.14 -56.47
N GLY A 30 -17.04 -51.70 -57.09
CA GLY A 30 -18.07 -50.87 -56.46
C GLY A 30 -18.88 -51.59 -55.40
N GLU A 31 -18.98 -50.96 -54.23
CA GLU A 31 -19.98 -51.25 -53.19
C GLU A 31 -20.99 -50.11 -53.12
N THR A 32 -22.27 -50.48 -53.13
CA THR A 32 -23.41 -49.57 -53.00
C THR A 32 -23.48 -49.04 -51.57
N ILE A 33 -23.13 -47.77 -51.40
CA ILE A 33 -23.21 -47.03 -50.14
C ILE A 33 -24.67 -46.62 -49.85
N VAL A 34 -25.27 -47.23 -48.83
CA VAL A 34 -26.56 -46.81 -48.26
C VAL A 34 -26.29 -45.72 -47.21
N PRO A 35 -26.87 -44.52 -47.31
CA PRO A 35 -26.61 -43.45 -46.34
C PRO A 35 -27.28 -43.75 -45.00
N VAL A 36 -26.48 -44.04 -43.97
CA VAL A 36 -26.93 -44.11 -42.58
C VAL A 36 -27.07 -42.69 -42.04
N GLN A 37 -28.27 -42.31 -41.62
CA GLN A 37 -28.53 -41.04 -40.94
C GLN A 37 -28.01 -41.15 -39.50
N ILE A 38 -26.92 -40.45 -39.19
CA ILE A 38 -26.37 -40.34 -37.83
C ILE A 38 -27.00 -39.11 -37.18
N THR A 39 -27.92 -39.33 -36.24
CA THR A 39 -28.48 -38.25 -35.41
C THR A 39 -27.55 -38.01 -34.23
N VAL A 40 -26.88 -36.84 -34.21
CA VAL A 40 -26.05 -36.40 -33.09
C VAL A 40 -26.94 -35.61 -32.15
N GLU A 41 -27.22 -36.16 -30.96
CA GLU A 41 -27.87 -35.41 -29.90
C GLU A 41 -26.86 -34.44 -29.28
N VAL A 42 -27.12 -33.14 -29.44
CA VAL A 42 -26.33 -32.07 -28.83
C VAL A 42 -27.04 -31.66 -27.54
N THR A 43 -26.50 -32.07 -26.40
CA THR A 43 -26.92 -31.59 -25.08
C THR A 43 -26.24 -30.25 -24.77
N VAL A 44 -27.03 -29.19 -24.70
CA VAL A 44 -26.56 -27.86 -24.28
C VAL A 44 -26.77 -27.74 -22.77
N GLU A 45 -25.70 -27.86 -22.00
CA GLU A 45 -25.73 -27.59 -20.56
C GLU A 45 -25.57 -26.09 -20.31
N THR A 46 -26.68 -25.41 -20.00
CA THR A 46 -26.65 -24.01 -19.57
C THR A 46 -26.28 -23.92 -18.10
N VAL A 47 -25.11 -23.36 -17.79
CA VAL A 47 -24.70 -23.04 -16.42
C VAL A 47 -25.42 -21.77 -15.98
N ALA A 48 -26.30 -21.88 -14.97
CA ALA A 48 -26.92 -20.74 -14.33
C ALA A 48 -25.96 -20.16 -13.28
N GLU A 49 -25.53 -18.90 -13.44
CA GLU A 49 -24.82 -18.18 -12.39
C GLU A 49 -25.78 -17.84 -11.25
N VAL A 50 -25.56 -18.47 -10.09
CA VAL A 50 -26.24 -18.15 -8.84
C VAL A 50 -25.38 -17.14 -8.10
N THR A 51 -25.73 -15.85 -8.18
CA THR A 51 -25.14 -14.82 -7.33
C THR A 51 -25.69 -14.96 -5.91
N ARG A 52 -24.84 -15.43 -4.99
CA ARG A 52 -25.12 -15.43 -3.55
C ARG A 52 -24.54 -14.16 -2.96
N GLU A 53 -25.39 -13.23 -2.55
CA GLU A 53 -24.98 -12.12 -1.69
C GLU A 53 -24.66 -12.67 -0.30
N VAL A 54 -23.38 -12.58 0.09
CA VAL A 54 -22.91 -12.91 1.43
C VAL A 54 -22.82 -11.60 2.20
N GLU A 55 -23.79 -11.36 3.08
CA GLU A 55 -23.75 -10.23 4.00
C GLU A 55 -22.71 -10.54 5.10
N VAL A 56 -21.54 -9.90 5.03
CA VAL A 56 -20.47 -10.05 6.01
C VAL A 56 -20.72 -9.08 7.16
N THR A 57 -21.40 -9.56 8.21
CA THR A 57 -21.49 -8.85 9.48
C THR A 57 -20.19 -9.06 10.26
N ARG A 58 -19.23 -8.15 10.07
CA ARG A 58 -18.06 -8.01 10.94
C ARG A 58 -18.47 -7.29 12.22
N GLU A 59 -18.42 -7.97 13.37
CA GLU A 59 -18.45 -7.29 14.66
C GLU A 59 -17.14 -6.51 14.84
N VAL A 60 -17.23 -5.18 14.77
CA VAL A 60 -16.12 -4.29 15.10
C VAL A 60 -16.12 -4.15 16.62
N GLU A 61 -15.18 -4.77 17.31
CA GLU A 61 -14.91 -4.46 18.72
C GLU A 61 -14.44 -3.00 18.81
N VAL A 62 -15.37 -2.11 19.21
CA VAL A 62 -15.09 -0.72 19.52
C VAL A 62 -14.25 -0.71 20.79
N THR A 63 -12.94 -0.52 20.63
CA THR A 63 -12.03 -0.24 21.74
C THR A 63 -12.49 1.03 22.43
N ARG A 64 -13.02 0.89 23.66
CA ARG A 64 -13.44 2.03 24.48
C ARG A 64 -12.23 2.97 24.65
N VAL A 65 -12.40 4.23 24.27
CA VAL A 65 -11.40 5.27 24.53
C VAL A 65 -11.38 5.49 26.04
N VAL A 66 -10.29 5.09 26.68
CA VAL A 66 -10.01 5.48 28.07
C VAL A 66 -9.50 6.92 28.00
N GLU A 67 -10.35 7.88 28.29
CA GLU A 67 -9.92 9.26 28.47
C GLU A 67 -8.97 9.33 29.67
N MET A 68 -7.67 9.38 29.40
CA MET A 68 -6.68 9.84 30.38
C MET A 68 -6.85 11.36 30.52
N PRO A 69 -7.25 11.89 31.69
CA PRO A 69 -7.32 13.33 31.87
C PRO A 69 -5.91 13.91 31.84
N VAL A 70 -5.55 14.58 30.73
CA VAL A 70 -4.31 15.34 30.62
C VAL A 70 -4.49 16.61 31.45
N THR A 71 -3.88 16.65 32.62
CA THR A 71 -3.81 17.87 33.45
C THR A 71 -2.72 18.77 32.90
N VAL A 72 -3.09 19.68 32.00
CA VAL A 72 -2.19 20.73 31.53
C VAL A 72 -1.98 21.72 32.69
N THR A 73 -0.85 21.57 33.39
CA THR A 73 -0.43 22.54 34.40
C THR A 73 0.10 23.77 33.66
N ALA A 74 -0.71 24.83 33.58
CA ALA A 74 -0.28 26.10 33.01
C ALA A 74 0.93 26.65 33.81
N LEU A 75 2.02 26.96 33.11
CA LEU A 75 3.19 27.59 33.70
C LEU A 75 2.80 29.02 34.13
N PRO A 76 3.09 29.45 35.37
CA PRO A 76 2.64 30.74 35.85
C PRO A 76 3.35 31.88 35.12
N THR A 77 2.56 32.77 34.53
CA THR A 77 3.01 34.07 34.04
C THR A 77 3.68 34.84 35.18
N ALA A 78 4.86 35.43 34.95
CA ALA A 78 5.55 36.23 35.95
C ALA A 78 4.71 37.48 36.30
N VAL A 79 4.05 37.45 37.45
CA VAL A 79 3.34 38.60 38.03
C VAL A 79 4.29 39.31 38.99
N ASN A 80 4.42 40.63 38.84
CA ASN A 80 5.23 41.46 39.73
C ASN A 80 4.84 41.24 41.20
N SER A 81 5.87 40.97 42.01
CA SER A 81 5.79 40.65 43.44
C SER A 81 5.16 41.78 44.26
N PRO A 82 4.04 41.54 44.98
CA PRO A 82 3.59 42.48 46.00
C PRO A 82 4.36 42.28 47.32
N THR A 83 4.67 43.41 47.96
CA THR A 83 5.38 43.58 49.23
C THR A 83 4.84 42.69 50.35
N PRO A 84 5.69 42.03 51.17
CA PRO A 84 5.25 41.13 52.23
C PRO A 84 4.52 41.88 53.34
N THR A 85 3.33 41.40 53.71
CA THR A 85 2.56 41.87 54.87
C THR A 85 2.45 40.73 55.89
N ASN A 86 2.67 41.05 57.17
CA ASN A 86 2.76 40.07 58.27
C ASN A 86 1.47 39.25 58.47
N PRO A 87 1.58 37.97 58.90
CA PRO A 87 0.42 37.11 59.17
C PRO A 87 -0.35 37.54 60.43
N PRO A 88 -1.69 37.42 60.47
CA PRO A 88 -2.46 37.60 61.69
C PRO A 88 -2.37 36.40 62.65
N LEU A 89 -2.55 36.71 63.94
CA LEU A 89 -2.48 35.83 65.12
C LEU A 89 -3.54 34.71 65.09
N PRO A 90 -3.26 33.49 65.61
CA PRO A 90 -4.23 32.40 65.62
C PRO A 90 -5.37 32.61 66.63
N THR A 91 -6.60 32.28 66.20
CA THR A 91 -7.81 32.33 67.04
C THR A 91 -8.23 30.92 67.46
N ASN A 92 -8.64 30.77 68.73
CA ASN A 92 -9.00 29.51 69.37
C ASN A 92 -10.21 28.81 68.72
N THR A 93 -10.07 27.51 68.51
CA THR A 93 -11.10 26.58 68.00
C THR A 93 -12.16 26.28 69.07
N PRO A 94 -13.47 26.32 68.76
CA PRO A 94 -14.50 25.90 69.70
C PRO A 94 -14.64 24.38 69.84
N ARG A 95 -15.08 23.98 71.02
CA ARG A 95 -15.23 22.61 71.56
C ARG A 95 -16.30 21.78 70.81
N PRO A 96 -16.14 20.44 70.67
CA PRO A 96 -17.12 19.59 70.00
C PRO A 96 -18.36 19.35 70.87
N THR A 97 -19.55 19.38 70.26
CA THR A 97 -20.83 18.93 70.83
C THR A 97 -21.24 17.57 70.26
N ASN A 98 -21.80 16.71 71.11
CA ASN A 98 -22.18 15.34 70.76
C ASN A 98 -23.31 15.27 69.70
N PRO A 99 -23.30 14.26 68.81
CA PRO A 99 -24.37 14.03 67.85
C PRO A 99 -25.64 13.44 68.50
N PRO A 100 -26.84 13.69 67.94
CA PRO A 100 -28.08 13.07 68.39
C PRO A 100 -28.19 11.57 68.01
N PRO A 101 -29.06 10.81 68.70
CA PRO A 101 -29.20 9.37 68.50
C PRO A 101 -29.84 9.01 67.14
N PRO A 102 -29.59 7.80 66.60
CA PRO A 102 -30.05 7.40 65.27
C PRO A 102 -31.55 7.10 65.26
N THR A 103 -32.24 7.65 64.27
CA THR A 103 -33.64 7.34 63.95
C THR A 103 -33.68 6.16 62.99
N ASN A 104 -34.52 5.15 63.28
CA ASN A 104 -34.72 3.99 62.41
C ASN A 104 -35.34 4.40 61.06
N THR A 105 -34.51 4.42 60.02
CA THR A 105 -34.95 4.58 58.62
C THR A 105 -35.39 3.22 58.06
N PRO A 106 -36.56 3.11 57.41
CA PRO A 106 -37.00 1.88 56.77
C PRO A 106 -36.10 1.49 55.59
N ALA A 107 -35.89 0.18 55.42
CA ALA A 107 -35.03 -0.39 54.39
C ALA A 107 -35.50 -0.05 52.97
N PRO A 108 -34.60 0.35 52.04
CA PRO A 108 -34.97 0.57 50.65
C PRO A 108 -35.30 -0.75 49.96
N THR A 109 -36.48 -0.82 49.36
CA THR A 109 -36.90 -1.89 48.45
C THR A 109 -36.09 -1.78 47.16
N ASN A 110 -35.08 -2.62 46.99
CA ASN A 110 -34.31 -2.72 45.75
C ASN A 110 -35.13 -3.47 44.68
N THR A 111 -35.96 -2.75 43.95
CA THR A 111 -36.45 -3.21 42.64
C THR A 111 -35.45 -2.71 41.58
N PRO A 112 -34.72 -3.59 40.87
CA PRO A 112 -33.84 -3.14 39.79
C PRO A 112 -34.70 -2.60 38.66
N THR A 113 -34.83 -1.28 38.58
CA THR A 113 -35.33 -0.60 37.39
C THR A 113 -34.26 -0.73 36.32
N LEU A 114 -34.54 -1.49 35.25
CA LEU A 114 -33.69 -1.50 34.06
C LEU A 114 -33.61 -0.07 33.54
N THR A 115 -32.48 0.59 33.77
CA THR A 115 -32.19 1.89 33.19
C THR A 115 -32.12 1.68 31.68
N PRO A 116 -32.89 2.43 30.86
CA PRO A 116 -32.78 2.31 29.42
C PRO A 116 -31.33 2.58 29.02
N ILE A 117 -30.75 1.67 28.23
CA ILE A 117 -29.43 1.86 27.61
C ILE A 117 -29.47 3.23 26.92
N PRO A 118 -28.52 4.15 27.20
CA PRO A 118 -28.51 5.43 26.52
C PRO A 118 -28.47 5.17 25.01
N SER A 119 -29.49 5.66 24.31
CA SER A 119 -29.49 5.70 22.85
C SER A 119 -28.23 6.43 22.43
N LEU A 120 -27.35 5.76 21.67
CA LEU A 120 -26.13 6.36 21.12
C LEU A 120 -26.55 7.52 20.22
N THR A 121 -26.62 8.72 20.79
CA THR A 121 -26.83 9.95 20.04
C THR A 121 -25.52 10.21 19.30
N PRO A 122 -25.51 10.26 17.96
CA PRO A 122 -24.28 10.49 17.21
C PRO A 122 -23.63 11.79 17.67
N ASP A 123 -22.39 11.71 18.15
CA ASP A 123 -21.59 12.90 18.40
C ASP A 123 -21.22 13.51 17.04
N LEU A 124 -21.87 14.62 16.70
CA LEU A 124 -21.65 15.34 15.45
C LEU A 124 -20.20 15.86 15.35
N GLY A 125 -19.54 16.13 16.47
CA GLY A 125 -18.13 16.52 16.52
C GLY A 125 -17.24 15.37 16.06
N GLN A 126 -17.39 14.19 16.67
CA GLN A 126 -16.67 12.98 16.23
C GLN A 126 -16.97 12.64 14.78
N THR A 127 -18.23 12.75 14.35
CA THR A 127 -18.62 12.47 12.97
C THR A 127 -17.95 13.43 12.00
N ALA A 128 -17.93 14.73 12.28
CA ALA A 128 -17.27 15.73 11.45
C ALA A 128 -15.74 15.54 11.38
N THR A 129 -15.11 15.19 12.50
CA THR A 129 -13.67 14.87 12.54
C THR A 129 -13.33 13.62 11.73
N VAL A 130 -14.15 12.57 11.82
CA VAL A 130 -13.97 11.34 11.01
C VAL A 130 -14.16 11.63 9.53
N GLN A 131 -15.14 12.45 9.14
CA GLN A 131 -15.35 12.84 7.74
C GLN A 131 -14.19 13.68 7.20
N ALA A 132 -13.70 14.65 7.98
CA ALA A 132 -12.55 15.47 7.61
C ALA A 132 -11.28 14.61 7.45
N TYR A 133 -11.02 13.71 8.40
CA TYR A 133 -9.91 12.77 8.34
C TYR A 133 -10.03 11.83 7.12
N GLY A 134 -11.23 11.31 6.87
CA GLY A 134 -11.50 10.46 5.71
C GLY A 134 -11.27 11.18 4.37
N ALA A 135 -11.63 12.45 4.26
CA ALA A 135 -11.37 13.25 3.07
C ALA A 135 -9.86 13.47 2.82
N LEU A 136 -9.11 13.77 3.89
CA LEU A 136 -7.65 13.93 3.82
C LEU A 136 -6.95 12.60 3.46
N ALA A 137 -7.45 11.47 3.96
CA ALA A 137 -6.94 10.11 3.69
C ALA A 137 -7.42 9.49 2.37
N ALA A 138 -8.36 10.13 1.67
CA ALA A 138 -8.89 9.59 0.41
C ALA A 138 -7.78 9.41 -0.64
N PRO A 139 -7.90 8.45 -1.58
CA PRO A 139 -6.90 8.24 -2.62
C PRO A 139 -6.57 9.51 -3.40
N LYS A 140 -5.30 9.67 -3.77
CA LYS A 140 -4.78 10.85 -4.47
C LYS A 140 -4.17 10.45 -5.82
N GLY A 141 -4.48 11.20 -6.87
CA GLY A 141 -3.87 11.03 -8.19
C GLY A 141 -2.77 12.06 -8.42
N ASN A 142 -2.54 12.43 -9.69
CA ASN A 142 -1.64 13.52 -10.03
C ASN A 142 -2.12 14.86 -9.43
N GLY A 143 -1.19 15.67 -8.95
CA GLY A 143 -1.46 17.01 -8.44
C GLY A 143 -0.58 17.42 -7.26
N PHE A 144 -0.86 18.63 -6.75
CA PHE A 144 -0.24 19.20 -5.56
C PHE A 144 -1.20 19.14 -4.38
N TYR A 145 -0.71 18.69 -3.22
CA TYR A 145 -1.51 18.53 -2.02
C TYR A 145 -0.82 19.15 -0.81
N GLN A 146 -1.50 20.14 -0.20
CA GLN A 146 -1.02 20.80 1.00
C GLN A 146 -1.24 19.89 2.23
N VAL A 147 -0.17 19.62 2.95
CA VAL A 147 -0.15 18.65 4.06
C VAL A 147 -0.97 19.18 5.24
N GLY A 148 -1.84 18.32 5.77
CA GLY A 148 -2.81 18.68 6.82
C GLY A 148 -4.03 19.47 6.31
N VAL A 149 -4.10 19.81 5.03
CA VAL A 149 -5.22 20.58 4.43
C VAL A 149 -5.96 19.76 3.39
N THR A 150 -5.24 19.17 2.43
CA THR A 150 -5.83 18.33 1.37
C THR A 150 -5.28 16.90 1.36
N ILE A 151 -4.26 16.62 2.16
CA ILE A 151 -3.70 15.27 2.37
C ILE A 151 -3.24 15.08 3.82
N LEU A 152 -3.32 13.86 4.34
CA LEU A 152 -2.75 13.53 5.65
C LEU A 152 -1.23 13.35 5.58
N PRO A 153 -0.49 13.75 6.63
CA PRO A 153 0.83 13.19 6.85
C PRO A 153 0.73 11.70 7.18
N GLY A 154 1.81 10.97 6.92
CA GLY A 154 1.92 9.52 7.08
C GLY A 154 2.34 8.83 5.80
N LYS A 155 2.29 7.51 5.79
CA LYS A 155 2.67 6.66 4.67
C LYS A 155 1.55 6.56 3.65
N TRP A 156 1.93 6.73 2.39
CA TRP A 156 1.09 6.53 1.23
C TRP A 156 1.76 5.52 0.30
N ARG A 157 0.96 4.66 -0.34
CA ARG A 157 1.44 3.66 -1.31
C ARG A 157 0.88 3.97 -2.69
N SER A 158 1.74 4.00 -3.70
CA SER A 158 1.35 4.09 -5.09
C SER A 158 0.83 2.73 -5.56
N ASN A 159 -0.27 2.71 -6.32
CA ASN A 159 -0.75 1.51 -7.02
C ASN A 159 -0.44 1.53 -8.52
N GLY A 160 0.40 2.46 -8.97
CA GLY A 160 0.85 2.53 -10.35
C GLY A 160 1.90 1.47 -10.68
N SER A 161 2.14 1.26 -11.98
CA SER A 161 3.13 0.30 -12.48
C SER A 161 4.07 0.86 -13.57
N GLY A 162 3.94 2.15 -13.90
CA GLY A 162 4.79 2.83 -14.89
C GLY A 162 6.17 3.18 -14.34
N ASN A 163 7.08 3.63 -15.21
CA ASN A 163 8.44 4.07 -14.89
C ASN A 163 8.65 5.60 -14.98
N GLY A 164 7.56 6.36 -15.12
CA GLY A 164 7.55 7.82 -15.14
C GLY A 164 7.01 8.45 -13.86
N CYS A 165 6.83 7.66 -12.79
CA CYS A 165 6.31 8.17 -11.53
C CYS A 165 7.29 9.16 -10.94
N TYR A 166 6.78 10.35 -10.67
CA TYR A 166 7.46 11.39 -9.93
C TYR A 166 6.65 11.74 -8.68
N TRP A 167 7.31 11.73 -7.53
CA TRP A 167 6.76 12.36 -6.33
C TRP A 167 7.80 13.24 -5.68
N ALA A 168 7.35 14.33 -5.07
CA ALA A 168 8.22 15.25 -4.35
C ALA A 168 7.56 15.76 -3.08
N ARG A 169 8.32 15.83 -2.00
CA ARG A 169 7.96 16.48 -0.75
C ARG A 169 8.63 17.85 -0.71
N LEU A 170 7.85 18.89 -0.42
CA LEU A 170 8.28 20.28 -0.50
C LEU A 170 8.11 21.00 0.84
N ASP A 171 9.03 21.91 1.14
CA ASP A 171 8.91 22.83 2.26
C ASP A 171 8.05 24.07 1.89
N ALA A 172 7.82 24.95 2.88
CA ALA A 172 6.98 26.14 2.70
C ALA A 172 7.57 27.19 1.73
N ALA A 173 8.87 27.10 1.42
CA ALA A 173 9.54 27.91 0.41
C ALA A 173 9.60 27.20 -0.95
N GLN A 174 8.91 26.07 -1.11
CA GLN A 174 8.94 25.20 -2.29
C GLN A 174 10.33 24.58 -2.54
N GLY A 175 11.14 24.51 -1.49
CA GLY A 175 12.40 23.77 -1.48
C GLY A 175 12.15 22.27 -1.46
N LEU A 176 12.94 21.53 -2.24
CA LEU A 176 12.83 20.08 -2.32
C LEU A 176 13.38 19.43 -1.03
N ILE A 177 12.53 18.70 -0.32
CA ILE A 177 12.89 17.90 0.85
C ILE A 177 13.35 16.50 0.42
N ASN A 178 12.54 15.83 -0.40
CA ASN A 178 12.83 14.51 -0.96
C ASN A 178 12.03 14.31 -2.25
N ASN A 179 12.52 13.48 -3.17
CA ASN A 179 11.80 13.05 -4.36
C ASN A 179 12.17 11.64 -4.80
N HIS A 180 11.36 11.16 -5.73
CA HIS A 180 11.65 9.98 -6.53
C HIS A 180 11.27 10.24 -7.97
N PHE A 181 12.04 9.68 -8.90
CA PHE A 181 11.69 9.59 -10.31
C PHE A 181 12.00 8.18 -10.81
N GLY A 182 10.99 7.47 -11.31
CA GLY A 182 11.16 6.14 -11.87
C GLY A 182 9.92 5.27 -11.70
N PHE A 183 10.11 4.05 -11.18
CA PHE A 183 9.01 3.11 -10.99
C PHE A 183 7.95 3.63 -10.02
N ALA A 184 6.70 3.44 -10.39
CA ALA A 184 5.56 3.51 -9.49
C ALA A 184 5.49 2.25 -8.61
N GLY A 185 4.52 2.19 -7.70
CA GLY A 185 4.27 1.02 -6.85
C GLY A 185 4.94 1.08 -5.48
N GLY A 186 5.92 1.97 -5.30
CA GLY A 186 6.57 2.22 -4.01
C GLY A 186 5.72 3.06 -3.05
N THR A 187 6.33 3.41 -1.93
CA THR A 187 5.69 4.23 -0.90
C THR A 187 6.33 5.61 -0.78
N VAL A 188 5.64 6.53 -0.12
CA VAL A 188 6.17 7.81 0.34
C VAL A 188 5.74 8.02 1.79
N HIS A 189 6.65 8.51 2.63
CA HIS A 189 6.31 8.99 3.96
C HIS A 189 6.25 10.52 3.95
N ILE A 190 5.05 11.07 4.11
CA ILE A 190 4.81 12.51 4.19
C ILE A 190 4.90 12.92 5.65
N ALA A 191 5.90 13.73 6.00
CA ALA A 191 6.05 14.18 7.38
C ALA A 191 5.01 15.26 7.72
N PRO A 192 4.57 15.37 8.97
CA PRO A 192 3.70 16.48 9.41
C PRO A 192 4.30 17.87 9.23
N THR A 193 5.62 17.96 9.05
CA THR A 193 6.36 19.22 8.83
C THR A 193 6.49 19.61 7.36
N ASP A 194 6.13 18.71 6.45
CA ASP A 194 6.10 19.05 5.03
C ASP A 194 5.01 20.09 4.76
N TYR A 195 5.22 20.92 3.75
CA TYR A 195 4.22 21.90 3.36
C TYR A 195 3.30 21.35 2.28
N GLU A 196 3.89 20.72 1.27
CA GLU A 196 3.18 20.25 0.09
C GLU A 196 3.82 18.97 -0.45
N VAL A 197 3.02 18.11 -1.06
CA VAL A 197 3.50 16.97 -1.84
C VAL A 197 2.99 17.10 -3.27
N GLU A 198 3.85 16.79 -4.23
CA GLU A 198 3.53 16.64 -5.64
C GLU A 198 3.50 15.16 -6.01
N PHE A 199 2.47 14.74 -6.74
CA PHE A 199 2.39 13.44 -7.38
C PHE A 199 2.18 13.63 -8.87
N ASP A 200 2.93 12.88 -9.68
CA ASP A 200 2.79 12.88 -11.13
C ASP A 200 3.09 11.49 -11.71
N ASP A 201 2.19 10.99 -12.55
CA ASP A 201 2.27 9.69 -13.23
C ASP A 201 2.61 8.46 -12.35
N CYS A 202 2.17 8.52 -11.09
CA CYS A 202 2.33 7.45 -10.09
C CYS A 202 1.09 6.56 -9.90
N GLY A 203 0.04 6.72 -10.72
CA GLY A 203 -1.25 6.07 -10.46
C GLY A 203 -2.02 6.72 -9.32
N GLN A 204 -2.66 5.94 -8.45
CA GLN A 204 -3.29 6.44 -7.23
C GLN A 204 -2.41 6.15 -6.02
N TRP A 205 -2.38 7.09 -5.10
CA TRP A 205 -1.77 6.98 -3.79
C TRP A 205 -2.83 6.67 -2.75
N GLU A 206 -2.64 5.59 -2.01
CA GLU A 206 -3.53 5.12 -0.96
C GLU A 206 -2.87 5.32 0.41
N TYR A 207 -3.62 5.79 1.40
CA TYR A 207 -3.11 6.01 2.76
C TYR A 207 -2.97 4.68 3.51
N VAL A 208 -1.77 4.38 3.99
CA VAL A 208 -1.39 3.06 4.54
C VAL A 208 -0.69 3.13 5.91
N GLU A 209 -0.63 4.30 6.55
CA GLU A 209 0.09 4.52 7.82
C GLU A 209 -0.23 3.50 8.92
N ASN A 210 -1.50 3.07 9.03
CA ASN A 210 -1.98 2.15 10.06
C ASN A 210 -2.34 0.77 9.52
N GLU A 211 -1.86 0.41 8.32
CA GLU A 211 -2.10 -0.91 7.76
C GLU A 211 -1.37 -1.99 8.59
N PRO A 212 -2.02 -3.09 8.97
CA PRO A 212 -1.36 -4.17 9.70
C PRO A 212 -0.28 -4.81 8.84
N VAL A 213 0.93 -4.90 9.40
CA VAL A 213 2.07 -5.56 8.76
C VAL A 213 1.89 -7.08 8.88
N VAL A 214 1.30 -7.68 7.84
CA VAL A 214 1.10 -9.13 7.76
C VAL A 214 1.90 -9.67 6.58
N LEU A 215 2.80 -10.60 6.88
CA LEU A 215 3.61 -11.26 5.86
C LEU A 215 2.71 -12.05 4.89
N ARG A 216 2.85 -11.79 3.60
CA ARG A 216 2.12 -12.50 2.55
C ARG A 216 2.69 -13.92 2.35
N PRO A 217 1.86 -14.92 1.98
CA PRO A 217 2.34 -16.28 1.75
C PRO A 217 3.43 -16.42 0.68
N ASP A 218 3.49 -15.48 -0.26
CA ASP A 218 4.44 -15.41 -1.37
C ASP A 218 5.60 -14.44 -1.11
N ALA A 219 5.81 -14.00 0.14
CA ALA A 219 6.87 -13.05 0.47
C ALA A 219 8.29 -13.61 0.27
N ALA A 220 8.46 -14.93 0.21
CA ALA A 220 9.72 -15.59 -0.14
C ALA A 220 9.77 -16.07 -1.62
N SER A 221 8.69 -15.88 -2.38
CA SER A 221 8.66 -16.21 -3.80
C SER A 221 9.60 -15.28 -4.59
N PRO A 222 10.06 -15.68 -5.78
CA PRO A 222 10.93 -14.85 -6.60
C PRO A 222 10.35 -13.47 -6.90
N LYS A 223 11.20 -12.44 -6.92
CA LYS A 223 10.83 -11.04 -7.15
C LYS A 223 11.44 -10.53 -8.45
N ASP A 224 10.68 -9.75 -9.20
CA ASP A 224 11.15 -9.08 -10.42
C ASP A 224 11.47 -7.60 -10.07
N SER A 225 11.58 -6.73 -11.07
CA SER A 225 11.61 -5.29 -10.87
C SER A 225 10.35 -4.80 -10.13
N GLY A 226 10.54 -3.86 -9.22
CA GLY A 226 9.47 -3.24 -8.44
C GLY A 226 9.91 -2.84 -7.03
N PHE A 227 8.93 -2.34 -6.27
CA PHE A 227 9.06 -2.07 -4.85
C PHE A 227 8.41 -3.19 -4.04
N TYR A 228 9.02 -3.53 -2.90
CA TYR A 228 8.51 -4.55 -2.00
C TYR A 228 8.64 -4.11 -0.55
N THR A 229 7.50 -3.97 0.15
CA THR A 229 7.50 -3.64 1.58
C THR A 229 8.04 -4.83 2.40
N VAL A 230 9.09 -4.60 3.18
CA VAL A 230 9.77 -5.62 3.97
C VAL A 230 8.89 -6.10 5.12
N GLY A 231 8.82 -7.42 5.31
CA GLY A 231 7.93 -8.03 6.29
C GLY A 231 6.46 -8.14 5.85
N ILE A 232 6.11 -7.63 4.67
CA ILE A 232 4.79 -7.82 4.03
C ILE A 232 4.95 -8.58 2.72
N GLU A 233 5.65 -7.99 1.76
CA GLU A 233 5.74 -8.47 0.38
C GLU A 233 7.06 -9.19 0.09
N ILE A 234 8.06 -8.96 0.93
CA ILE A 234 9.36 -9.60 0.87
C ILE A 234 9.83 -9.99 2.28
N VAL A 235 10.35 -11.20 2.44
CA VAL A 235 10.94 -11.64 3.71
C VAL A 235 12.34 -11.02 3.91
N PRO A 236 12.71 -10.66 5.16
CA PRO A 236 14.10 -10.40 5.50
C PRO A 236 14.99 -11.62 5.24
N GLY A 237 16.25 -11.38 4.89
CA GLY A 237 17.27 -12.40 4.64
C GLY A 237 18.05 -12.13 3.36
N GLN A 238 18.74 -13.16 2.86
CA GLN A 238 19.58 -13.10 1.68
C GLN A 238 18.77 -13.35 0.42
N TRP A 239 18.93 -12.48 -0.58
CA TRP A 239 18.33 -12.58 -1.90
C TRP A 239 19.42 -12.55 -2.96
N ARG A 240 19.29 -13.37 -4.01
CA ARG A 240 20.29 -13.52 -5.08
C ARG A 240 19.66 -13.20 -6.44
N SER A 241 20.23 -12.25 -7.17
CA SER A 241 19.79 -11.88 -8.52
C SER A 241 20.22 -12.91 -9.57
N THR A 242 19.32 -13.38 -10.41
CA THR A 242 19.64 -14.30 -11.53
C THR A 242 20.05 -13.56 -12.81
N GLY A 243 19.97 -12.22 -12.80
CA GLY A 243 20.31 -11.39 -13.95
C GLY A 243 21.80 -11.42 -14.32
N THR A 244 22.07 -11.09 -15.59
CA THR A 244 23.42 -11.04 -16.16
C THR A 244 23.77 -9.70 -16.81
N GLY A 245 22.87 -8.71 -16.74
CA GLY A 245 23.07 -7.37 -17.30
C GLY A 245 23.96 -6.49 -16.42
N ASP A 246 24.27 -5.29 -16.90
CA ASP A 246 25.10 -4.26 -16.24
C ASP A 246 24.32 -3.00 -15.84
N GLY A 247 23.00 -3.00 -16.02
CA GLY A 247 22.08 -1.92 -15.62
C GLY A 247 21.28 -2.22 -14.35
N CYS A 248 21.63 -3.24 -13.58
CA CYS A 248 20.89 -3.60 -12.37
C CYS A 248 21.04 -2.52 -11.32
N TYR A 249 19.88 -2.02 -10.86
CA TYR A 249 19.77 -1.16 -9.72
C TYR A 249 18.99 -1.84 -8.60
N TRP A 250 19.50 -1.78 -7.38
CA TRP A 250 18.71 -2.10 -6.20
C TRP A 250 18.98 -1.11 -5.09
N ALA A 251 17.97 -0.90 -4.25
CA ALA A 251 18.09 -0.08 -3.05
C ALA A 251 17.32 -0.70 -1.88
N ARG A 252 17.86 -0.53 -0.68
CA ARG A 252 17.19 -0.76 0.60
C ARG A 252 16.84 0.60 1.19
N LEU A 253 15.59 0.78 1.60
CA LEU A 253 15.05 2.07 2.01
C LEU A 253 14.58 2.04 3.46
N ASN A 254 14.75 3.16 4.18
CA ASN A 254 14.19 3.35 5.52
C ASN A 254 12.72 3.78 5.46
N GLY A 255 12.11 4.00 6.64
CA GLY A 255 10.70 4.40 6.73
C GLY A 255 10.39 5.76 6.11
N GLU A 256 11.40 6.61 5.97
CA GLU A 256 11.36 7.94 5.37
C GLU A 256 11.63 7.92 3.85
N GLN A 257 11.85 6.72 3.28
CA GLN A 257 12.25 6.48 1.88
C GLN A 257 13.66 6.97 1.52
N ASP A 258 14.52 7.19 2.51
CA ASP A 258 15.94 7.43 2.27
C ASP A 258 16.68 6.11 1.99
N ILE A 259 17.70 6.19 1.13
CA ILE A 259 18.55 5.06 0.78
C ILE A 259 19.44 4.68 1.97
N ILE A 260 19.27 3.46 2.47
CA ILE A 260 20.15 2.82 3.45
C ILE A 260 21.39 2.27 2.74
N ASP A 261 21.17 1.57 1.63
CA ASP A 261 22.20 0.95 0.81
C ASP A 261 21.67 0.78 -0.61
N ASN A 262 22.55 0.87 -1.59
CA ASN A 262 22.19 0.67 -2.99
C ASN A 262 23.37 0.16 -3.83
N HIS A 263 23.02 -0.27 -5.04
CA HIS A 263 23.99 -0.66 -6.06
C HIS A 263 23.44 -0.29 -7.43
N PHE A 264 24.33 0.15 -8.30
CA PHE A 264 24.08 0.30 -9.73
C PHE A 264 25.21 -0.38 -10.51
N GLY A 265 24.88 -1.32 -11.38
CA GLY A 265 25.86 -1.97 -12.26
C GLY A 265 25.52 -3.42 -12.55
N ASN A 266 26.52 -4.29 -12.46
CA ASN A 266 26.37 -5.71 -12.76
C ASN A 266 25.30 -6.38 -11.87
N ALA A 267 24.36 -7.05 -12.52
CA ALA A 267 23.45 -8.01 -11.93
C ALA A 267 24.23 -9.26 -11.48
N GLY A 268 23.54 -10.20 -10.82
CA GLY A 268 24.21 -11.38 -10.33
C GLY A 268 24.91 -11.15 -8.98
N GLY A 269 24.48 -10.16 -8.21
CA GLY A 269 24.86 -9.97 -6.81
C GLY A 269 23.93 -10.66 -5.80
N THR A 270 24.32 -10.63 -4.52
CA THR A 270 23.47 -10.97 -3.37
C THR A 270 23.21 -9.71 -2.58
N VAL A 271 21.99 -9.54 -2.08
CA VAL A 271 21.63 -8.47 -1.13
C VAL A 271 21.08 -9.09 0.15
N THR A 272 21.45 -8.52 1.30
CA THR A 272 20.84 -8.85 2.59
C THR A 272 19.76 -7.83 2.90
N VAL A 273 18.50 -8.25 2.90
CA VAL A 273 17.36 -7.44 3.34
C VAL A 273 17.23 -7.59 4.85
N SER A 274 17.43 -6.50 5.60
CA SER A 274 17.29 -6.49 7.05
C SER A 274 15.82 -6.41 7.45
N ALA A 275 15.45 -6.99 8.59
CA ALA A 275 14.11 -6.83 9.15
C ALA A 275 13.79 -5.39 9.58
N SER A 276 14.81 -4.53 9.68
CA SER A 276 14.67 -3.09 9.96
C SER A 276 14.49 -2.23 8.71
N ASP A 277 14.72 -2.79 7.52
CA ASP A 277 14.45 -2.07 6.28
C ASP A 277 12.93 -1.91 6.16
N TYR A 278 12.49 -0.84 5.51
CA TYR A 278 11.07 -0.63 5.28
C TYR A 278 10.65 -1.14 3.91
N GLU A 279 11.43 -0.83 2.88
CA GLU A 279 11.11 -1.17 1.50
C GLU A 279 12.39 -1.48 0.74
N VAL A 280 12.29 -2.34 -0.27
CA VAL A 280 13.37 -2.55 -1.24
C VAL A 280 12.88 -2.22 -2.64
N GLN A 281 13.77 -1.66 -3.44
CA GLN A 281 13.56 -1.45 -4.87
C GLN A 281 14.48 -2.39 -5.64
N PHE A 282 13.94 -3.08 -6.62
CA PHE A 282 14.69 -3.80 -7.64
C PHE A 282 14.36 -3.25 -9.01
N ASP A 283 15.37 -3.11 -9.86
CA ASP A 283 15.22 -2.57 -11.20
C ASP A 283 16.28 -3.15 -12.13
N ASP A 284 15.84 -3.72 -13.25
CA ASP A 284 16.66 -4.36 -14.28
C ASP A 284 17.72 -5.35 -13.76
N CYS A 285 17.41 -6.03 -12.65
CA CYS A 285 18.28 -7.01 -12.00
C CYS A 285 17.99 -8.47 -12.37
N GLY A 286 17.03 -8.72 -13.27
CA GLY A 286 16.44 -10.04 -13.45
C GLY A 286 15.68 -10.48 -12.21
N ILE A 287 15.53 -11.80 -12.03
CA ILE A 287 14.76 -12.34 -10.91
C ILE A 287 15.61 -12.46 -9.65
N TRP A 288 15.15 -11.92 -8.54
CA TRP A 288 15.70 -12.13 -7.21
C TRP A 288 15.08 -13.36 -6.57
N GLU A 289 15.92 -14.32 -6.18
CA GLU A 289 15.52 -15.55 -5.49
C GLU A 289 15.94 -15.50 -4.01
N PHE A 290 15.03 -15.89 -3.12
CA PHE A 290 15.33 -15.99 -1.70
C PHE A 290 16.28 -17.17 -1.44
N VAL A 291 17.38 -16.89 -0.74
CA VAL A 291 18.42 -17.87 -0.41
C VAL A 291 18.23 -18.42 1.01
N GLY A 292 17.82 -17.58 1.96
CA GLY A 292 17.66 -17.95 3.38
C GLY A 292 17.96 -16.78 4.32
N SER A 293 17.67 -16.98 5.61
CA SER A 293 17.97 -16.02 6.69
C SER A 293 19.38 -16.18 7.24
#